data_AF-A0A9D5RJF3-F1
#
_entry.id   AF-A0A9D5RJF3-F1
#
_cell.length_a   1.000
_cell.length_b   1.000
_cell.length_c   1.000
_cell.angle_alpha   90.00
_cell.angle_beta   90.00
_cell.angle_gamma   90.00
#
_symmetry.space_group_name_H-M   'P 1'
#
loop_
_entity.id
_entity.type
_entity.pdbx_description
1 polymer ?
#
loop_
_entity_poly.entity_id
_entity_poly.type
_entity_poly.pdbx_seq_one_letter_code
_entity_poly.pdbx_strand_id
1 'polypeptide(L)'
;MPYWSSSATLSRTYSMRCWIPASNTEEGHCMSLFKSRRQRVKEIEERVASAPLVRTPAQQAWRRFRKNRLAMTGAGLLIFLVLFVFIGSVVTPYAPDRVDLMNIRAMPSLQHPLGCDDIGRDLLTRLLFGGRISLAVGLFSALLSMTLGTLIGTLAGYFGKWIDALLMDFTDVVLTIPTLPLLMVVGAVFKPSPTLLVVMISLLHWTTTARLVRSRFLTLRT
;
A
#
# COMPACT_ATOMS: atom_id res chain seq x y z
N MET A 1 26.79 -69.13 12.06
CA MET A 1 27.92 -69.45 12.97
C MET A 1 29.12 -69.81 12.11
N PRO A 2 30.39 -69.44 12.43
CA PRO A 2 30.95 -68.75 13.62
C PRO A 2 31.44 -67.31 13.30
N TYR A 3 31.36 -66.31 14.19
CA TYR A 3 32.18 -66.01 15.40
C TYR A 3 33.65 -65.71 15.10
N TRP A 4 34.09 -64.46 15.31
CA TRP A 4 35.17 -64.09 16.23
C TRP A 4 35.33 -62.56 16.32
N SER A 5 35.15 -62.06 17.54
CA SER A 5 35.46 -60.72 18.00
C SER A 5 36.97 -60.50 18.11
N SER A 6 37.44 -59.26 17.94
CA SER A 6 38.14 -58.55 19.03
C SER A 6 38.43 -57.11 18.66
N SER A 7 38.10 -56.27 19.64
CA SER A 7 38.36 -54.85 19.78
C SER A 7 39.83 -54.46 19.73
N ALA A 8 40.13 -53.35 19.06
CA ALA A 8 41.25 -52.48 19.41
C ALA A 8 40.81 -51.03 19.30
N THR A 9 40.64 -50.45 20.48
CA THR A 9 40.43 -49.04 20.80
C THR A 9 41.65 -48.19 20.40
N LEU A 10 41.45 -46.86 20.43
CA LEU A 10 42.44 -45.77 20.36
C LEU A 10 42.69 -45.22 18.94
N SER A 11 41.96 -44.18 18.55
CA SER A 11 42.20 -42.77 18.90
C SER A 11 43.29 -42.11 18.06
N ARG A 12 42.98 -40.86 17.70
CA ARG A 12 43.88 -39.78 17.32
C ARG A 12 44.14 -39.56 15.83
N THR A 13 43.64 -38.38 15.47
CA THR A 13 44.27 -37.38 14.61
C THR A 13 44.20 -37.67 13.12
N TYR A 14 43.19 -37.04 12.51
CA TYR A 14 43.26 -36.49 11.16
C TYR A 14 44.56 -35.67 11.04
N SER A 15 45.61 -36.37 10.62
CA SER A 15 46.84 -35.79 10.13
C SER A 15 46.54 -35.23 8.75
N MET A 16 46.06 -33.97 8.71
CA MET A 16 46.22 -33.14 7.53
C MET A 16 47.73 -32.93 7.34
N ARG A 17 48.39 -33.91 6.70
CA ARG A 17 49.71 -33.73 6.12
C ARG A 17 49.57 -32.71 4.99
N CYS A 18 49.66 -31.43 5.34
CA CYS A 18 50.19 -30.43 4.43
C CYS A 18 51.63 -30.83 4.11
N TRP A 19 51.81 -31.40 2.94
CA TRP A 19 53.10 -31.68 2.36
C TRP A 19 53.63 -30.34 1.81
N ILE A 20 54.47 -29.65 2.59
CA ILE A 20 55.19 -28.43 2.16
C ILE A 20 56.67 -28.81 2.06
N PRO A 21 57.26 -28.89 0.85
CA PRO A 21 58.69 -29.10 0.69
C PRO A 21 59.42 -27.75 0.83
N ALA A 22 60.32 -27.66 1.80
CA ALA A 22 61.18 -26.50 2.00
C ALA A 22 62.10 -26.28 0.78
N SER A 23 61.74 -25.32 -0.08
CA SER A 23 62.63 -24.74 -1.08
C SER A 23 62.47 -23.21 -1.06
N ASN A 24 63.59 -22.47 -1.13
CA ASN A 24 63.68 -21.01 -0.97
C ASN A 24 62.81 -20.18 -1.96
N THR A 25 62.14 -20.82 -2.91
CA THR A 25 61.17 -20.21 -3.84
C THR A 25 59.74 -20.18 -3.29
N GLU A 26 59.42 -20.92 -2.23
CA GLU A 26 58.06 -21.00 -1.67
C GLU A 26 57.70 -19.80 -0.78
N GLU A 27 58.68 -19.13 -0.16
CA GLU A 27 58.42 -17.95 0.67
C GLU A 27 57.88 -16.77 -0.16
N GLY A 28 58.45 -16.52 -1.34
CA GLY A 28 57.98 -15.47 -2.25
C GLY A 28 56.59 -15.77 -2.84
N HIS A 29 56.30 -17.05 -3.12
CA HIS A 29 55.01 -17.47 -3.67
C HIS A 29 53.90 -17.47 -2.60
N CYS A 30 54.19 -17.91 -1.38
CA CYS A 30 53.27 -17.84 -0.25
C CYS A 30 52.98 -16.39 0.13
N MET A 31 54.00 -15.53 0.14
CA MET A 31 53.86 -14.11 0.48
C MET A 31 53.08 -13.31 -0.60
N SER A 32 53.17 -13.68 -1.89
CA SER A 32 52.35 -13.10 -2.96
C SER A 32 50.87 -13.56 -2.87
N LEU A 33 50.63 -14.82 -2.50
CA LEU A 33 49.30 -15.35 -2.24
C LEU A 33 48.64 -14.65 -1.03
N PHE A 34 49.40 -14.40 0.04
CA PHE A 34 48.92 -13.63 1.20
C PHE A 34 48.62 -12.16 0.86
N LYS A 35 49.46 -11.51 0.05
CA LYS A 35 49.19 -10.16 -0.46
C LYS A 35 47.89 -10.13 -1.28
N SER A 36 47.70 -11.09 -2.18
CA SER A 36 46.47 -11.20 -2.99
C SER A 36 45.21 -11.47 -2.15
N ARG A 37 45.32 -12.28 -1.08
CA ARG A 37 44.20 -12.53 -0.16
C ARG A 37 43.83 -11.27 0.59
N ARG A 38 44.81 -10.56 1.14
CA ARG A 38 44.57 -9.30 1.87
C ARG A 38 43.97 -8.23 0.97
N GLN A 39 44.37 -8.16 -0.29
CA GLN A 39 43.82 -7.22 -1.27
C GLN A 39 42.36 -7.55 -1.60
N ARG A 40 42.03 -8.83 -1.81
CA ARG A 40 40.64 -9.29 -2.00
C ARG A 40 39.77 -9.02 -0.77
N VAL A 41 40.28 -9.21 0.44
CA VAL A 41 39.54 -8.90 1.67
C VAL A 41 39.24 -7.40 1.78
N LYS A 42 40.20 -6.53 1.48
CA LYS A 42 39.97 -5.08 1.46
C LYS A 42 38.94 -4.66 0.42
N GLU A 43 38.99 -5.23 -0.78
CA GLU A 43 38.01 -4.94 -1.83
C GLU A 43 36.60 -5.42 -1.43
N ILE A 44 36.49 -6.54 -0.73
CA ILE A 44 35.22 -7.04 -0.18
C ILE A 44 34.73 -6.12 0.94
N GLU A 45 35.59 -5.66 1.85
CA GLU A 45 35.23 -4.69 2.90
C GLU A 45 34.71 -3.37 2.31
N GLU A 46 35.37 -2.82 1.29
CA GLU A 46 34.90 -1.61 0.60
C GLU A 46 33.56 -1.83 -0.14
N ARG A 47 33.36 -3.00 -0.76
CA ARG A 47 32.09 -3.37 -1.41
C ARG A 47 30.95 -3.55 -0.40
N VAL A 48 31.25 -4.10 0.79
CA VAL A 48 30.27 -4.25 1.88
C VAL A 48 30.01 -2.89 2.55
N ALA A 49 31.02 -2.05 2.71
CA ALA A 49 30.88 -0.71 3.26
C ALA A 49 30.11 0.24 2.33
N SER A 50 30.20 0.03 1.02
CA SER A 50 29.41 0.74 0.00
C SER A 50 28.07 0.09 -0.33
N ALA A 51 27.74 -1.07 0.28
CA ALA A 51 26.46 -1.70 0.09
C ALA A 51 25.36 -0.76 0.59
N PRO A 52 24.35 -0.44 -0.24
CA PRO A 52 23.31 0.50 0.15
C PRO A 52 22.57 -0.05 1.39
N LEU A 53 22.51 0.76 2.45
CA LEU A 53 21.78 0.44 3.68
C LEU A 53 20.40 -0.12 3.34
N VAL A 54 20.07 -1.30 3.88
CA VAL A 54 18.78 -1.97 3.69
C VAL A 54 17.68 -1.05 4.21
N ARG A 55 16.94 -0.40 3.29
CA ARG A 55 15.91 0.58 3.63
C ARG A 55 14.62 -0.11 4.04
N THR A 56 13.91 0.48 4.99
CA THR A 56 12.60 -0.03 5.42
C THR A 56 11.61 -0.03 4.25
N PRO A 57 10.66 -0.97 4.20
CA PRO A 57 9.65 -1.02 3.13
C PRO A 57 8.87 0.30 3.00
N ALA A 58 8.61 0.97 4.13
CA ALA A 58 7.99 2.31 4.15
C ALA A 58 8.86 3.38 3.46
N GLN A 59 10.16 3.40 3.73
CA GLN A 59 11.10 4.32 3.06
C GLN A 59 11.19 4.05 1.56
N GLN A 60 11.13 2.79 1.14
CA GLN A 60 11.14 2.44 -0.29
C GLN A 60 9.83 2.86 -0.98
N ALA A 61 8.69 2.63 -0.33
CA ALA A 61 7.38 3.08 -0.80
C ALA A 61 7.32 4.60 -0.95
N TRP A 62 7.74 5.34 0.09
CA TRP A 62 7.78 6.80 0.06
C TRP A 62 8.68 7.35 -1.05
N ARG A 63 9.86 6.75 -1.26
CA ARG A 63 10.76 7.14 -2.34
C ARG A 63 10.13 6.92 -3.72
N ARG A 64 9.44 5.78 -3.92
CA ARG A 64 8.74 5.48 -5.19
C ARG A 64 7.59 6.46 -5.41
N PHE A 65 6.82 6.75 -4.37
CA PHE A 65 5.72 7.70 -4.40
C PHE A 65 6.20 9.10 -4.83
N ARG A 66 7.25 9.63 -4.19
CA ARG A 66 7.81 10.95 -4.52
C ARG A 66 8.43 11.06 -5.92
N LYS A 67 8.91 9.94 -6.48
CA LYS A 67 9.43 9.92 -7.86
C LYS A 67 8.33 9.91 -8.91
N ASN A 68 7.13 9.45 -8.57
CA ASN A 68 6.02 9.38 -9.50
C ASN A 68 5.31 10.75 -9.59
N ARG A 69 5.50 11.45 -10.72
CA ARG A 69 4.91 12.78 -10.96
C ARG A 69 3.38 12.75 -10.85
N LEU A 70 2.71 11.70 -11.37
CA LEU A 70 1.26 11.56 -11.30
C LEU A 70 0.76 11.40 -9.85
N ALA A 71 1.50 10.64 -9.04
CA ALA A 71 1.16 10.46 -7.63
C ALA A 71 1.32 11.77 -6.84
N MET A 72 2.38 12.53 -7.14
CA MET A 72 2.64 13.82 -6.50
C MET A 72 1.61 14.89 -6.89
N THR A 73 1.21 14.97 -8.17
CA THR A 73 0.16 15.90 -8.60
C THR A 73 -1.18 15.55 -7.96
N GLY A 74 -1.52 14.27 -7.87
CA GLY A 74 -2.74 13.81 -7.19
C GLY A 74 -2.74 14.14 -5.70
N ALA A 75 -1.63 13.91 -5.01
CA ALA A 75 -1.49 14.28 -3.59
C ALA A 75 -1.57 15.79 -3.37
N GLY A 76 -0.93 16.60 -4.22
CA GLY A 76 -1.01 18.06 -4.17
C GLY A 76 -2.44 18.56 -4.36
N LEU A 77 -3.17 18.02 -5.35
CA LEU A 77 -4.58 18.34 -5.59
C LEU A 77 -5.47 17.95 -4.40
N LEU A 78 -5.26 16.76 -3.82
CA LEU A 78 -6.02 16.31 -2.66
C LEU A 78 -5.79 17.22 -1.45
N ILE A 79 -4.53 17.59 -1.18
CA ILE A 79 -4.18 18.53 -0.09
C ILE A 79 -4.83 19.90 -0.35
N PHE A 80 -4.75 20.41 -1.58
CA PHE A 80 -5.42 21.65 -1.95
C PHE A 80 -6.93 21.58 -1.71
N LEU A 81 -7.60 20.52 -2.15
CA LEU A 81 -9.03 20.32 -1.92
C LEU A 81 -9.39 20.24 -0.44
N VAL A 82 -8.60 19.52 0.36
CA VAL A 82 -8.80 19.45 1.82
C VAL A 82 -8.66 20.84 2.43
N LEU A 83 -7.59 21.57 2.11
CA LEU A 83 -7.41 22.93 2.63
C LEU A 83 -8.52 23.87 2.19
N PHE A 84 -8.89 23.85 0.91
CA PHE A 84 -9.96 24.67 0.34
C PHE A 84 -11.30 24.43 1.06
N VAL A 85 -11.66 23.16 1.25
CA VAL A 85 -12.92 22.77 1.89
C VAL A 85 -12.93 23.10 3.39
N PHE A 86 -11.85 22.81 4.11
CA PHE A 86 -11.79 23.04 5.55
C PHE A 86 -11.68 24.55 5.87
N ILE A 87 -10.74 25.26 5.23
CA ILE A 87 -10.57 26.71 5.41
C ILE A 87 -11.82 27.42 4.92
N GLY A 88 -12.32 27.09 3.74
CA GLY A 88 -13.53 27.69 3.19
C GLY A 88 -14.71 27.54 4.15
N SER A 89 -14.94 26.35 4.72
CA SER A 89 -16.06 26.14 5.67
C SER A 89 -15.97 26.96 6.96
N VAL A 90 -14.76 27.39 7.36
CA VAL A 90 -14.55 28.26 8.52
C VAL A 90 -14.69 29.74 8.15
N VAL A 91 -14.31 30.10 6.92
CA VAL A 91 -14.34 31.49 6.41
C VAL A 91 -15.76 31.90 6.01
N THR A 92 -16.61 30.97 5.54
CA THR A 92 -17.98 31.29 5.13
C THR A 92 -18.82 31.79 6.32
N PRO A 93 -19.46 32.96 6.22
CA PRO A 93 -20.26 33.54 7.32
C PRO A 93 -21.67 32.94 7.42
N TYR A 94 -22.10 32.13 6.44
CA TYR A 94 -23.43 31.56 6.35
C TYR A 94 -23.49 30.16 6.94
N ALA A 95 -24.64 29.79 7.54
CA ALA A 95 -24.90 28.40 7.88
C ALA A 95 -25.37 27.64 6.61
N PRO A 96 -24.99 26.35 6.44
CA PRO A 96 -25.25 25.60 5.21
C PRO A 96 -26.75 25.42 4.91
N ASP A 97 -27.60 25.41 5.93
CA ASP A 97 -29.05 25.26 5.81
C ASP A 97 -29.81 26.58 5.92
N ARG A 98 -29.12 27.72 6.04
CA ARG A 98 -29.75 29.03 6.14
C ARG A 98 -30.40 29.38 4.80
N VAL A 99 -31.71 29.58 4.85
CA VAL A 99 -32.55 29.99 3.72
C VAL A 99 -32.68 31.51 3.74
N ASP A 100 -32.31 32.16 2.64
CA ASP A 100 -32.56 33.58 2.41
C ASP A 100 -33.59 33.77 1.27
N LEU A 101 -34.84 34.02 1.68
CA LEU A 101 -35.97 34.18 0.75
C LEU A 101 -35.82 35.39 -0.17
N MET A 102 -35.00 36.39 0.20
CA MET A 102 -34.79 37.59 -0.62
C MET A 102 -33.78 37.35 -1.75
N ASN A 103 -32.96 36.30 -1.64
CA ASN A 103 -31.87 36.00 -2.56
C ASN A 103 -32.09 34.66 -3.30
N ILE A 104 -33.35 34.28 -3.56
CA ILE A 104 -33.67 33.08 -4.34
C ILE A 104 -33.10 33.21 -5.75
N ARG A 105 -32.30 32.22 -6.18
CA ARG A 105 -31.65 32.18 -7.50
C ARG A 105 -30.82 33.44 -7.80
N ALA A 106 -30.25 34.05 -6.77
CA ALA A 106 -29.36 35.19 -6.92
C ALA A 106 -28.14 34.82 -7.79
N MET A 107 -27.78 35.72 -8.70
CA MET A 107 -26.58 35.59 -9.53
C MET A 107 -25.31 35.69 -8.67
N PRO A 108 -24.15 35.21 -9.17
CA PRO A 108 -22.87 35.36 -8.49
C PRO A 108 -22.59 36.82 -8.10
N SER A 109 -22.30 37.04 -6.83
CA SER A 109 -22.03 38.36 -6.25
C SER A 109 -20.93 38.28 -5.18
N LEU A 110 -20.43 39.42 -4.70
CA LEU A 110 -19.43 39.42 -3.62
C LEU A 110 -19.97 38.82 -2.31
N GLN A 111 -21.28 38.88 -2.08
CA GLN A 111 -21.92 38.26 -0.92
C GLN A 111 -22.15 36.75 -1.14
N HIS A 112 -22.52 36.37 -2.36
CA HIS A 112 -22.74 34.98 -2.78
C HIS A 112 -21.85 34.65 -3.98
N PRO A 113 -20.56 34.28 -3.78
CA PRO A 113 -19.60 34.13 -4.88
C PRO A 113 -20.00 33.13 -5.96
N LEU A 114 -20.79 32.12 -5.59
CA LEU A 114 -21.36 31.12 -6.52
C LEU A 114 -22.87 31.27 -6.72
N GLY A 115 -23.47 32.32 -6.17
CA GLY A 115 -24.92 32.55 -6.19
C GLY A 115 -25.69 31.66 -5.19
N CYS A 116 -27.01 31.66 -5.34
CA CYS A 116 -27.93 30.95 -4.46
C CYS A 116 -28.79 29.92 -5.22
N ASP A 117 -29.22 28.88 -4.50
CA ASP A 117 -30.10 27.84 -5.03
C ASP A 117 -31.56 28.30 -5.17
N ASP A 118 -32.42 27.39 -5.65
CA ASP A 118 -33.88 27.59 -5.85
C ASP A 118 -34.65 27.95 -4.58
N ILE A 119 -34.04 27.73 -3.43
CA ILE A 119 -34.57 28.05 -2.10
C ILE A 119 -33.72 29.12 -1.38
N GLY A 120 -32.85 29.84 -2.10
CA GLY A 120 -32.10 30.96 -1.53
C GLY A 120 -31.00 30.56 -0.54
N ARG A 121 -30.44 29.35 -0.66
CA ARG A 121 -29.26 28.93 0.12
C ARG A 121 -27.98 29.28 -0.64
N ASP A 122 -26.95 29.70 0.10
CA ASP A 122 -25.65 30.01 -0.49
C ASP A 122 -24.95 28.74 -1.02
N LEU A 123 -24.68 28.70 -2.33
CA LEU A 123 -24.16 27.53 -3.00
C LEU A 123 -22.70 27.24 -2.59
N LEU A 124 -21.88 28.27 -2.41
CA LEU A 124 -20.48 28.12 -1.99
C LEU A 124 -20.36 27.45 -0.63
N THR A 125 -21.12 27.93 0.36
CA THR A 125 -21.18 27.35 1.70
C THR A 125 -21.63 25.89 1.63
N ARG A 126 -22.68 25.59 0.85
CA ARG A 126 -23.13 24.20 0.69
C ARG A 126 -22.08 23.29 0.05
N LEU A 127 -21.34 23.79 -0.95
CA LEU A 127 -20.26 23.04 -1.59
C LEU A 127 -19.11 22.75 -0.62
N LEU A 128 -18.74 23.72 0.22
CA LEU A 128 -17.69 23.56 1.22
C LEU A 128 -18.10 22.56 2.30
N PHE A 129 -19.32 22.67 2.86
CA PHE A 129 -19.79 21.71 3.85
C PHE A 129 -20.01 20.31 3.25
N GLY A 130 -20.58 20.21 2.06
CA GLY A 130 -20.74 18.96 1.33
C GLY A 130 -19.39 18.32 1.00
N GLY A 131 -18.41 19.12 0.58
CA GLY A 131 -17.05 18.68 0.31
C GLY A 131 -16.38 18.00 1.50
N ARG A 132 -16.64 18.44 2.74
CA ARG A 132 -16.10 17.79 3.96
C ARG A 132 -16.62 16.36 4.08
N ILE A 133 -17.92 16.18 3.85
CA ILE A 133 -18.57 14.88 3.92
C ILE A 133 -18.04 13.98 2.78
N SER A 134 -17.96 14.49 1.55
CA SER A 134 -17.44 13.73 0.41
C SER A 134 -15.98 13.30 0.59
N LEU A 135 -15.12 14.19 1.10
CA LEU A 135 -13.72 13.88 1.40
C LEU A 135 -13.61 12.82 2.50
N ALA A 136 -14.39 12.95 3.58
CA ALA A 136 -14.41 11.97 4.65
C ALA A 136 -14.88 10.59 4.13
N VAL A 137 -16.01 10.55 3.44
CA VAL A 137 -16.57 9.31 2.89
C VAL A 137 -15.57 8.65 1.95
N GLY A 138 -15.01 9.40 1.00
CA GLY A 138 -14.03 8.87 0.05
C GLY A 138 -12.75 8.33 0.72
N LEU A 139 -12.23 9.05 1.71
CA LEU A 139 -11.03 8.62 2.45
C LEU A 139 -11.29 7.34 3.25
N PHE A 140 -12.33 7.32 4.07
CA PHE A 140 -12.65 6.16 4.91
C PHE A 140 -13.06 4.95 4.07
N SER A 141 -13.81 5.15 2.99
CA SER A 141 -14.19 4.05 2.11
C SER A 141 -12.98 3.45 1.39
N ALA A 142 -12.05 4.29 0.94
CA ALA A 142 -10.82 3.82 0.30
C ALA A 142 -9.94 3.02 1.27
N LEU A 143 -9.77 3.50 2.51
CA LEU A 143 -8.99 2.80 3.53
C LEU A 143 -9.59 1.44 3.91
N LEU A 144 -10.90 1.39 4.15
CA LEU A 144 -11.59 0.15 4.50
C LEU A 144 -11.57 -0.84 3.33
N SER A 145 -11.91 -0.36 2.13
CA SER A 145 -11.87 -1.18 0.91
C SER A 145 -10.47 -1.73 0.64
N MET A 146 -9.43 -0.90 0.80
CA MET A 146 -8.05 -1.32 0.60
C MET A 146 -7.60 -2.32 1.65
N THR A 147 -8.01 -2.15 2.91
CA THR A 147 -7.68 -3.09 3.99
C THR A 147 -8.33 -4.44 3.74
N LEU A 148 -9.65 -4.47 3.52
CA LEU A 148 -10.40 -5.70 3.23
C LEU A 148 -9.90 -6.40 1.96
N GLY A 149 -9.74 -5.63 0.88
CA GLY A 149 -9.27 -6.15 -0.39
C GLY A 149 -7.85 -6.69 -0.30
N THR A 150 -6.94 -6.02 0.41
CA THR A 150 -5.57 -6.51 0.61
C THR A 150 -5.55 -7.78 1.45
N LEU A 151 -6.34 -7.86 2.52
CA LEU A 151 -6.46 -9.08 3.33
C LEU A 151 -6.96 -10.27 2.48
N ILE A 152 -8.05 -10.09 1.74
CA ILE A 152 -8.63 -11.18 0.94
C ILE A 152 -7.70 -11.55 -0.23
N GLY A 153 -7.12 -10.56 -0.91
CA GLY A 153 -6.22 -10.76 -2.03
C GLY A 153 -4.88 -11.40 -1.64
N THR A 154 -4.33 -11.05 -0.47
CA THR A 154 -3.13 -11.71 0.08
C THR A 154 -3.41 -13.16 0.45
N LEU A 155 -4.54 -13.45 1.10
CA LEU A 155 -4.95 -14.82 1.45
C LEU A 155 -5.13 -15.69 0.20
N ALA A 156 -5.86 -15.19 -0.80
CA ALA A 156 -6.08 -15.89 -2.06
C ALA A 156 -4.76 -16.14 -2.82
N GLY A 157 -3.90 -15.12 -2.92
CA GLY A 157 -2.61 -15.21 -3.61
C GLY A 157 -1.56 -16.07 -2.90
N TYR A 158 -1.55 -16.09 -1.56
CA TYR A 158 -0.57 -16.83 -0.76
C TYR A 158 -0.89 -18.33 -0.69
N PHE A 159 -2.12 -18.69 -0.29
CA PHE A 159 -2.46 -20.10 -0.09
C PHE A 159 -2.66 -20.84 -1.42
N GLY A 160 -3.15 -20.15 -2.46
CA GLY A 160 -3.46 -20.74 -3.75
C GLY A 160 -4.43 -21.94 -3.66
N LYS A 161 -4.59 -22.67 -4.77
CA LYS A 161 -5.43 -23.88 -4.86
C LYS A 161 -6.91 -23.59 -4.55
N TRP A 162 -7.55 -24.39 -3.70
CA TRP A 162 -9.00 -24.34 -3.47
C TRP A 162 -9.46 -23.06 -2.73
N ILE A 163 -8.61 -22.51 -1.85
CA ILE A 163 -8.91 -21.24 -1.14
C ILE A 163 -9.00 -20.09 -2.15
N ASP A 164 -8.09 -20.07 -3.13
CA ASP A 164 -8.10 -19.06 -4.20
C ASP A 164 -9.37 -19.16 -5.04
N ALA A 165 -9.76 -20.37 -5.45
CA ALA A 165 -11.00 -20.60 -6.21
C ALA A 165 -12.23 -20.12 -5.43
N LEU A 166 -12.39 -20.53 -4.17
CA LEU A 166 -13.54 -20.15 -3.34
C LEU A 166 -13.65 -18.62 -3.13
N LEU A 167 -12.53 -17.96 -2.84
CA LEU A 167 -12.51 -16.51 -2.61
C LEU A 167 -12.78 -15.72 -3.90
N MET A 168 -12.25 -16.19 -5.03
CA MET A 168 -12.43 -15.53 -6.32
C MET A 168 -13.83 -15.75 -6.88
N ASP A 169 -14.41 -16.93 -6.70
CA ASP A 169 -15.80 -17.20 -7.07
C ASP A 169 -16.76 -16.31 -6.26
N PHE A 170 -16.55 -16.20 -4.95
CA PHE A 170 -17.33 -15.27 -4.12
C PHE A 170 -17.19 -13.82 -4.61
N THR A 171 -15.97 -13.41 -4.98
CA THR A 171 -15.69 -12.07 -5.51
C THR A 171 -16.43 -11.83 -6.84
N ASP A 172 -16.45 -12.82 -7.73
CA ASP A 172 -17.09 -12.73 -9.04
C ASP A 172 -18.64 -12.71 -8.92
N VAL A 173 -19.22 -13.42 -7.95
CA VAL A 173 -20.65 -13.31 -7.60
C VAL A 173 -21.01 -11.88 -7.17
N VAL A 174 -20.20 -11.27 -6.30
CA VAL A 174 -20.43 -9.89 -5.85
C VAL A 174 -20.32 -8.89 -7.01
N LEU A 175 -19.38 -9.09 -7.93
CA LEU A 175 -19.20 -8.23 -9.10
C LEU A 175 -20.36 -8.32 -10.12
N THR A 176 -21.11 -9.42 -10.10
CA THR A 176 -22.29 -9.60 -10.97
C THR A 176 -23.45 -8.71 -10.53
N ILE A 177 -23.46 -8.25 -9.27
CA ILE A 177 -24.50 -7.37 -8.74
C ILE A 177 -24.25 -5.93 -9.24
N PRO A 178 -25.21 -5.29 -9.93
CA PRO A 178 -25.04 -3.93 -10.41
C PRO A 178 -25.04 -2.95 -9.23
N THR A 179 -23.95 -2.20 -9.09
CA THR A 179 -23.66 -1.35 -7.93
C THR A 179 -24.65 -0.19 -7.77
N LEU A 180 -24.99 0.49 -8.88
CA LEU A 180 -25.91 1.64 -8.85
C LEU A 180 -27.33 1.24 -8.41
N PRO A 181 -27.98 0.19 -8.97
CA PRO A 181 -29.26 -0.29 -8.45
C PRO A 181 -29.21 -0.70 -6.98
N LEU A 182 -28.16 -1.39 -6.54
CA LEU A 182 -28.04 -1.79 -5.14
C LEU A 182 -28.00 -0.57 -4.20
N LEU A 183 -27.20 0.44 -4.53
CA LEU A 183 -27.12 1.68 -3.75
C LEU A 183 -28.45 2.44 -3.73
N MET A 184 -29.19 2.45 -4.85
CA MET A 184 -30.53 3.05 -4.92
C MET A 184 -31.52 2.36 -3.98
N VAL A 185 -31.59 1.03 -4.00
CA VAL A 185 -32.50 0.25 -3.15
C VAL A 185 -32.16 0.46 -1.67
N VAL A 186 -30.87 0.39 -1.32
CA VAL A 186 -30.42 0.62 0.06
C VAL A 186 -30.72 2.07 0.50
N GLY A 187 -30.48 3.05 -0.36
CA GLY A 187 -30.78 4.46 -0.07
C GLY A 187 -32.28 4.77 0.07
N ALA A 188 -33.14 3.95 -0.53
CA ALA A 188 -34.59 4.07 -0.37
C ALA A 188 -35.11 3.42 0.92
N VAL A 189 -34.48 2.33 1.37
CA VAL A 189 -34.89 1.59 2.57
C VAL A 189 -34.28 2.17 3.85
N PHE A 190 -33.03 2.62 3.79
CA PHE A 190 -32.29 3.12 4.95
C PHE A 190 -32.16 4.64 4.91
N LYS A 191 -32.14 5.27 6.10
CA LYS A 191 -31.86 6.70 6.19
C LYS A 191 -30.45 7.01 5.66
N PRO A 192 -30.29 7.96 4.73
CA PRO A 192 -28.97 8.35 4.24
C PRO A 192 -28.07 8.80 5.38
N SER A 193 -26.92 8.16 5.53
CA SER A 193 -25.90 8.55 6.51
C SER A 193 -24.51 8.40 5.89
N PRO A 194 -23.53 9.26 6.27
CA PRO A 194 -22.16 9.12 5.79
C PRO A 194 -21.55 7.74 6.09
N THR A 195 -21.88 7.18 7.26
CA THR A 195 -21.43 5.84 7.67
C THR A 195 -21.95 4.74 6.76
N LEU A 196 -23.25 4.79 6.41
CA LEU A 196 -23.84 3.82 5.49
C LEU A 196 -23.15 3.88 4.11
N LEU A 197 -22.90 5.09 3.61
CA LEU A 197 -22.19 5.28 2.34
C LEU A 197 -20.77 4.69 2.40
N VAL A 198 -20.02 4.95 3.48
CA VAL A 198 -18.68 4.39 3.68
C VAL A 198 -18.72 2.86 3.64
N VAL A 199 -19.63 2.24 4.39
CA VAL A 199 -19.74 0.77 4.46
C VAL A 199 -20.11 0.19 3.09
N MET A 200 -21.12 0.75 2.43
CA MET A 200 -21.59 0.27 1.13
C MET A 200 -20.52 0.41 0.04
N ILE A 201 -19.90 1.59 -0.07
CA ILE A 201 -18.83 1.81 -1.05
C ILE A 201 -17.65 0.87 -0.76
N SER A 202 -17.26 0.70 0.51
CA SER A 202 -16.15 -0.19 0.88
C SER A 202 -16.44 -1.64 0.49
N LEU A 203 -17.65 -2.11 0.79
CA LEU A 203 -18.11 -3.47 0.51
C LEU A 203 -18.28 -3.75 -0.99
N LEU A 204 -18.38 -2.73 -1.83
CA LEU A 204 -18.43 -2.91 -3.28
C LEU A 204 -17.05 -2.81 -3.94
N HIS A 205 -16.17 -1.94 -3.42
CA HIS A 205 -14.89 -1.68 -4.06
C HIS A 205 -13.76 -2.64 -3.64
N TRP A 206 -13.92 -3.39 -2.53
CA TRP A 206 -12.85 -4.29 -2.04
C TRP A 206 -12.51 -5.40 -3.02
N THR A 207 -13.49 -5.86 -3.81
CA THR A 207 -13.35 -6.93 -4.82
C THR A 207 -12.30 -6.61 -5.87
N THR A 208 -12.31 -5.36 -6.36
CA THR A 208 -11.34 -4.87 -7.34
C THR A 208 -9.94 -4.84 -6.75
N THR A 209 -9.81 -4.35 -5.52
CA THR A 209 -8.52 -4.30 -4.82
C THR A 209 -7.99 -5.71 -4.54
N ALA A 210 -8.86 -6.66 -4.13
CA ALA A 210 -8.48 -8.04 -3.89
C ALA A 210 -7.88 -8.72 -5.13
N ARG A 211 -8.52 -8.56 -6.29
CA ARG A 211 -8.02 -9.10 -7.57
C ARG A 211 -6.67 -8.48 -7.96
N LEU A 212 -6.51 -7.17 -7.79
CA LEU A 212 -5.24 -6.48 -8.04
C LEU A 212 -4.12 -7.02 -7.14
N VAL A 213 -4.36 -7.16 -5.85
CA VAL A 213 -3.36 -7.68 -4.90
C VAL A 213 -3.03 -9.13 -5.21
N ARG A 214 -4.02 -9.99 -5.46
CA ARG A 214 -3.82 -11.38 -5.90
C ARG A 214 -2.88 -11.47 -7.10
N SER A 215 -3.08 -10.63 -8.12
CA SER A 215 -2.24 -10.63 -9.33
C SER A 215 -0.75 -10.38 -9.02
N ARG A 216 -0.46 -9.55 -8.01
CA ARG A 216 0.92 -9.30 -7.55
C ARG A 216 1.53 -10.50 -6.87
N PHE A 217 0.78 -11.21 -6.04
CA PHE A 217 1.24 -12.45 -5.40
C PHE A 217 1.48 -13.57 -6.41
N LEU A 218 0.59 -13.72 -7.40
CA LEU A 218 0.78 -14.71 -8.46
C LEU A 218 2.04 -14.44 -9.29
N THR A 219 2.34 -13.17 -9.56
CA THR A 219 3.57 -12.79 -10.29
C THR A 219 4.84 -13.19 -9.52
N LEU A 220 4.83 -13.11 -8.19
CA LEU A 220 5.99 -13.46 -7.34
C LEU A 220 6.23 -14.97 -7.21
N ARG A 221 5.26 -15.79 -7.63
CA ARG A 221 5.33 -17.25 -7.56
C ARG A 221 5.96 -17.88 -8.81
N THR A 222 6.24 -17.09 -9.84
CA THR A 222 6.88 -17.53 -11.09
C THR A 222 8.39 -17.37 -10.99
#